data_AF-A0A523MZ02-F1
#
_entry.id   AF-A0A523MZ02-F1
#
_cell.length_a   1.000
_cell.length_b   1.000
_cell.length_c   1.000
_cell.angle_alpha   90.00
_cell.angle_beta   90.00
_cell.angle_gamma   90.00
#
_symmetry.space_group_name_H-M   'P 1'
#
loop_
_entity.id
_entity.type
_entity.pdbx_description
1 polymer ?
#
loop_
_entity_poly.entity_id
_entity_poly.type
_entity_poly.pdbx_seq_one_letter_code
_entity_poly.pdbx_strand_id
1 'polypeptide(L)' 'MQKSKPKFCVGQLIRHKKFDYHGVILGVDPEFNNTDEWYETMARSRPPKDRPWYHVKVHAQESVRYVAERHLELDPSLMN' A
#
# COMPACT_ATOMS: atom_id res chain seq x y z
N MET A 1 -14.57 -16.69 -0.46
CA MET A 1 -13.26 -16.14 -0.07
C MET A 1 -13.48 -15.16 1.07
N GLN A 2 -12.73 -15.24 2.17
CA GLN A 2 -12.86 -14.25 3.25
C GLN A 2 -12.09 -12.99 2.87
N LYS A 3 -12.80 -11.85 2.78
CA LYS A 3 -12.15 -10.54 2.63
C LYS A 3 -11.31 -10.26 3.87
N SER A 4 -10.01 -10.02 3.66
CA SER A 4 -9.09 -9.68 4.74
C SER A 4 -9.38 -8.26 5.21
N LYS A 5 -9.56 -8.05 6.52
CA LYS A 5 -9.71 -6.70 7.09
C LYS A 5 -8.42 -5.90 6.83
N PRO A 6 -8.51 -4.65 6.35
CA PRO A 6 -7.34 -3.77 6.20
C PRO A 6 -6.60 -3.58 7.54
N LYS A 7 -5.28 -3.66 7.49
CA LYS A 7 -4.39 -3.40 8.63
C LYS A 7 -4.13 -1.92 8.87
N PHE A 8 -4.22 -1.09 7.83
CA PHE A 8 -3.94 0.33 7.91
C PHE A 8 -5.17 1.16 7.52
N CYS A 9 -5.22 2.39 8.03
CA CYS A 9 -6.29 3.35 7.86
C CYS A 9 -5.73 4.64 7.23
N VAL A 10 -6.62 5.41 6.60
CA VAL A 10 -6.30 6.75 6.08
C VAL A 10 -5.68 7.62 7.18
N GLY A 11 -4.63 8.36 6.82
CA GLY A 11 -3.88 9.23 7.72
C GLY A 11 -2.74 8.54 8.47
N GLN A 12 -2.62 7.21 8.45
CA GLN A 12 -1.49 6.53 9.08
C GLN A 12 -0.20 6.72 8.30
N LEU A 13 0.89 6.96 9.03
CA LEU A 13 2.24 6.93 8.50
C LEU A 13 2.72 5.48 8.37
N ILE A 14 3.28 5.17 7.21
CA ILE A 14 3.80 3.85 6.87
C ILE A 14 5.20 3.94 6.29
N ARG A 15 5.91 2.80 6.32
CA ARG A 15 7.13 2.56 5.57
C ARG A 15 6.92 1.41 4.57
N HIS A 16 7.46 1.57 3.36
CA HIS A 16 7.45 0.50 2.37
C HIS A 16 8.62 -0.46 2.57
N LYS A 17 8.36 -1.71 2.97
CA LYS A 17 9.36 -2.72 3.36
C LYS A 17 10.53 -2.92 2.39
N LYS A 18 10.24 -2.90 1.08
CA LYS A 18 11.23 -3.21 0.03
C LYS A 18 12.01 -1.99 -0.49
N PHE A 19 11.37 -0.82 -0.51
CA PHE A 19 11.90 0.37 -1.17
C PHE A 19 12.23 1.49 -0.17
N ASP A 20 12.00 1.22 1.11
CA ASP A 20 12.38 2.05 2.25
C ASP A 20 11.91 3.51 2.19
N TYR A 21 10.79 3.76 1.50
CA TYR A 21 10.19 5.08 1.49
C TYR A 21 9.08 5.18 2.54
N HIS A 22 8.93 6.39 3.06
CA HIS A 22 7.89 6.77 4.01
C HIS A 22 6.73 7.44 3.28
N GLY A 23 5.53 7.31 3.84
CA GLY A 23 4.35 7.93 3.26
C GLY A 23 3.14 7.87 4.17
N VAL A 24 2.07 8.51 3.73
CA VAL A 24 0.77 8.52 4.42
C VAL A 24 -0.28 7.80 3.58
N ILE A 25 -1.14 7.02 4.23
CA ILE A 25 -2.28 6.38 3.57
C ILE A 25 -3.33 7.44 3.20
N LEU A 26 -3.67 7.54 1.92
CA LEU A 26 -4.75 8.39 1.41
C LEU A 26 -6.07 7.63 1.21
N GLY A 27 -5.99 6.32 0.96
CA GLY A 27 -7.15 5.49 0.65
C GLY A 27 -6.84 4.01 0.75
N VAL A 28 -7.90 3.23 0.90
CA VAL A 28 -7.84 1.77 1.05
C VAL A 28 -8.87 1.14 0.15
N ASP A 29 -8.43 0.25 -0.74
CA ASP A 29 -9.31 -0.66 -1.45
C ASP A 29 -9.26 -2.03 -0.75
N PRO A 30 -10.41 -2.68 -0.47
CA PRO A 30 -10.44 -3.99 0.20
C PRO A 30 -9.84 -5.12 -0.65
N GLU A 31 -9.75 -4.89 -1.96
CA GLU A 31 -9.17 -5.75 -2.99
C GLU A 31 -8.50 -4.87 -4.07
N PHE A 32 -7.68 -5.46 -4.92
CA PHE A 32 -7.06 -4.76 -6.04
C PHE A 32 -8.12 -4.15 -6.94
N ASN A 33 -8.03 -2.84 -7.16
CA ASN A 33 -9.03 -2.03 -7.86
C ASN A 33 -8.36 -1.14 -8.92
N ASN A 34 -7.47 -1.73 -9.72
CA ASN A 34 -6.84 -1.07 -10.85
C ASN A 34 -6.89 -2.01 -12.08
N THR A 35 -6.33 -1.59 -13.22
CA THR A 35 -6.41 -2.38 -14.46
C THR A 35 -5.51 -3.62 -14.39
N ASP A 36 -5.89 -4.67 -15.11
CA ASP A 36 -5.06 -5.87 -15.26
C ASP A 36 -3.72 -5.53 -15.92
N GLU A 37 -3.72 -4.65 -16.92
CA GLU A 37 -2.49 -4.16 -17.58
C GLU A 37 -1.54 -3.49 -16.59
N TRP A 38 -2.08 -2.65 -15.69
CA TRP A 38 -1.28 -2.05 -14.61
C TRP A 38 -0.70 -3.14 -13.70
N TYR A 39 -1.51 -4.13 -13.33
CA TYR A 39 -1.07 -5.24 -12.50
C TYR A 39 0.06 -6.03 -13.17
N GLU A 40 -0.04 -6.28 -14.47
CA GLU A 40 0.96 -6.99 -15.26
C GLU A 40 2.27 -6.23 -15.37
N THR A 41 2.20 -4.91 -15.49
CA THR A 41 3.36 -4.06 -15.74
C THR A 41 4.05 -3.64 -14.43
N MET A 42 3.28 -3.28 -13.41
CA MET A 42 3.78 -2.60 -12.21
C MET A 42 3.93 -3.55 -11.02
N ALA A 43 3.03 -4.52 -10.85
CA ALA A 43 2.99 -5.39 -9.67
C ALA A 43 3.96 -6.58 -9.80
N ARG A 44 5.27 -6.29 -9.90
CA ARG A 44 6.32 -7.31 -10.15
C ARG A 44 6.30 -8.50 -9.20
N SER A 45 5.95 -8.30 -7.93
CA SER A 45 5.86 -9.39 -6.95
C SER A 45 4.55 -10.19 -7.01
N ARG A 46 3.63 -9.82 -7.89
CA ARG A 46 2.29 -10.41 -8.08
C ARG A 46 1.53 -10.59 -6.75
N PRO A 47 1.18 -9.50 -6.04
CA PRO A 47 0.44 -9.61 -4.79
C PRO A 47 -0.98 -10.10 -5.02
N PRO A 48 -1.55 -10.85 -4.08
CA PRO A 48 -2.93 -11.29 -4.18
C PRO A 48 -3.88 -10.11 -4.45
N LYS A 49 -4.74 -10.27 -5.46
CA LYS A 49 -5.75 -9.27 -5.83
C LYS A 49 -6.91 -9.24 -4.83
N ASP A 50 -7.17 -10.35 -4.13
CA ASP A 50 -8.25 -10.50 -3.13
C ASP A 50 -7.86 -10.00 -1.72
N ARG A 51 -6.80 -9.19 -1.62
CA ARG A 51 -6.30 -8.59 -0.36
C ARG A 51 -6.28 -7.07 -0.46
N PRO A 52 -6.24 -6.34 0.67
CA PRO A 52 -6.23 -4.88 0.65
C PRO A 52 -5.05 -4.25 -0.11
N TRP A 53 -5.35 -3.20 -0.86
CA TRP A 53 -4.40 -2.32 -1.54
C TRP A 53 -4.59 -0.88 -1.09
N TYR A 54 -3.51 -0.11 -1.12
CA TYR A 54 -3.43 1.20 -0.49
C TYR A 54 -2.93 2.24 -1.48
N HIS A 55 -3.54 3.42 -1.41
CA HIS A 55 -3.05 4.63 -2.05
C HIS A 55 -2.14 5.36 -1.06
N VAL A 56 -0.85 5.42 -1.36
CA VAL A 56 0.18 5.97 -0.46
C VAL A 56 0.75 7.24 -1.08
N LYS A 57 0.62 8.38 -0.40
CA LYS A 57 1.36 9.59 -0.74
C LYS A 57 2.77 9.48 -0.19
N VAL A 58 3.77 9.50 -1.08
CA VAL A 58 5.18 9.39 -0.69
C VAL A 58 5.63 10.71 -0.08
N HIS A 59 6.45 10.67 0.98
CA HIS A 59 6.93 11.90 1.62
C HIS A 59 7.91 12.68 0.75
N ALA A 60 8.90 11.99 0.17
CA ALA A 60 9.97 12.59 -0.62
C ALA A 60 9.58 12.99 -2.04
N GLN A 61 8.37 12.65 -2.49
CA GLN A 61 7.89 12.90 -3.86
C GLN A 61 6.41 13.23 -3.83
N GLU A 62 5.95 14.20 -4.61
CA GLU A 62 4.52 14.52 -4.74
C GLU A 62 3.75 13.50 -5.60
N SER A 63 4.08 12.21 -5.47
CA SER A 63 3.44 11.11 -6.18
C SER A 63 2.66 10.20 -5.23
N VAL A 64 1.57 9.65 -5.76
CA VAL A 64 0.80 8.60 -5.09
C VAL A 64 1.19 7.25 -5.69
N ARG A 65 1.44 6.27 -4.82
CA ARG A 65 1.75 4.89 -5.20
C ARG A 65 0.62 3.96 -4.79
N TYR A 66 0.33 2.98 -5.64
CA TYR A 66 -0.63 1.92 -5.36
C TYR A 66 0.09 0.66 -4.88
N VAL A 67 -0.16 0.27 -3.62
CA VAL A 67 0.69 -0.68 -2.89
C VAL A 67 -0.13 -1.75 -2.19
N ALA A 68 0.23 -3.01 -2.38
CA ALA A 68 -0.37 -4.13 -1.63
C ALA A 68 0.03 -4.12 -0.15
N GLU A 69 -0.91 -4.47 0.75
CA GLU A 69 -0.72 -4.45 2.21
C GLU A 69 0.58 -5.11 2.69
N ARG A 70 0.95 -6.24 2.08
CA ARG A 70 2.09 -7.05 2.52
C ARG A 70 3.42 -6.28 2.48
N HIS A 71 3.51 -5.24 1.64
CA HIS A 71 4.70 -4.41 1.50
C HIS A 71 4.73 -3.21 2.46
N LEU A 72 3.72 -3.04 3.31
CA LEU A 72 3.62 -1.94 4.25
C LEU A 72 3.84 -2.40 5.69
N GLU A 73 4.40 -1.50 6.49
CA GLU A 73 4.48 -1.55 7.95
C GLU A 73 4.24 -0.15 8.52
N LEU A 74 3.88 -0.07 9.80
CA LEU A 74 3.78 1.22 10.49
C LEU A 74 5.13 1.92 10.45
N ASP A 75 5.10 3.24 10.30
CA ASP A 75 6.30 4.05 10.33
C ASP A 75 7.03 3.88 11.69
N PRO A 76 8.31 3.46 11.71
CA PRO A 76 9.05 3.29 12.96
C PRO A 76 9.17 4.56 13.80
N SER A 77 9.04 5.74 13.19
CA SER A 77 9.06 7.02 13.92
C SER A 77 7.90 7.19 14.91
N LEU A 78 6.83 6.38 14.77
CA LEU A 78 5.68 6.38 15.69
C LEU A 78 5.95 5.63 17.01
N MET A 79 7.10 4.97 17.16
CA MET A 79 7.44 4.16 18.34
C MET A 79 8.31 4.90 19.36
N ASN A 80 8.47 6.22 19.22
CA ASN A 80 9.27 7.07 20.08
C ASN A 80 8.44 7.90 21.07
#